data_AF-A0A4U9DA15-F1
#
_entry.id   AF-A0A4U9DA15-F1
#
_cell.length_a   1.000
_cell.length_b   1.000
_cell.length_c   1.000
_cell.angle_alpha   90.00
_cell.angle_beta   90.00
_cell.angle_gamma   90.00
#
_symmetry.space_group_name_H-M   'P 1'
#
loop_
_entity.id
_entity.type
_entity.pdbx_description
1 polymer ?
#
loop_
_entity_poly.entity_id
_entity_poly.type
_entity_poly.pdbx_seq_one_letter_code
_entity_poly.pdbx_strand_id
1 'polypeptide(L)' 'MNTRLEGGCQVPIGSYAELIDGELWLRALVGAPDGSQLVHGRTPRAP' A
#
# COMPACT_ATOMS: atom_id res chain seq x y z
N MET A 1 -11.47 -3.45 1.03
CA MET A 1 -10.12 -3.10 0.54
C MET A 1 -9.53 -2.12 1.55
N ASN A 2 -8.25 -2.27 1.92
CA ASN A 2 -7.53 -1.38 2.84
C ASN A 2 -8.21 -1.05 4.20
N THR A 3 -8.64 -2.08 4.92
CA THR A 3 -9.44 -1.99 6.16
C THR A 3 -8.79 -1.18 7.28
N ARG A 4 -7.46 -1.26 7.45
CA ARG A 4 -6.76 -0.56 8.52
C ARG A 4 -6.70 0.96 8.33
N LEU A 5 -6.72 1.42 7.08
CA LEU A 5 -6.77 2.83 6.70
C LEU A 5 -8.20 3.28 6.36
N GLU A 6 -9.20 2.40 6.54
CA GLU A 6 -10.61 2.65 6.27
C GLU A 6 -10.88 3.21 4.85
N GLY A 7 -10.02 2.83 3.90
CA GLY A 7 -10.03 3.37 2.54
C GLY A 7 -10.96 2.59 1.60
N GLY A 8 -11.78 3.31 0.84
CA GLY A 8 -12.58 2.77 -0.25
C GLY A 8 -11.99 3.04 -1.64
N CYS A 9 -12.75 2.75 -2.69
CA CYS A 9 -12.37 3.00 -4.09
C CYS A 9 -12.05 4.48 -4.37
N GLN A 10 -12.70 5.39 -3.64
CA GLN A 10 -12.60 6.84 -3.80
C GLN A 10 -11.35 7.46 -3.15
N VAL A 11 -10.55 6.69 -2.41
CA VAL A 11 -9.40 7.23 -1.67
C VAL A 11 -8.12 6.94 -2.45
N PRO A 12 -7.20 7.91 -2.64
CA PRO A 12 -5.95 7.74 -3.39
C PRO A 12 -4.94 6.86 -2.62
N ILE A 13 -5.22 5.57 -2.56
CA ILE A 13 -4.41 4.56 -1.88
C ILE A 13 -4.04 3.43 -2.84
N GLY A 14 -2.75 3.15 -2.92
CA GLY A 14 -2.22 1.95 -3.59
C GLY A 14 -1.73 0.93 -2.57
N SER A 15 -2.05 -0.35 -2.78
CA SER A 15 -1.47 -1.48 -2.06
C SER A 15 -1.19 -2.60 -3.05
N TYR A 16 0.05 -3.10 -3.08
CA TYR A 16 0.50 -4.13 -3.99
C TYR A 16 1.42 -5.11 -3.27
N ALA A 17 1.18 -6.41 -3.48
CA ALA A 17 1.94 -7.48 -2.86
C ALA A 17 2.52 -8.41 -3.91
N GLU A 18 3.76 -8.83 -3.70
CA GLU A 18 4.44 -9.86 -4.49
C GLU A 18 4.92 -10.98 -3.57
N LEU A 19 4.92 -12.21 -4.09
CA LEU A 19 5.55 -13.35 -3.42
C LEU A 19 6.94 -13.54 -4.04
N ILE A 20 7.99 -13.34 -3.25
CA ILE A 20 9.38 -13.43 -3.69
C ILE A 20 10.10 -14.35 -2.72
N ASP A 21 10.67 -15.44 -3.22
CA ASP A 21 11.41 -16.44 -2.43
C ASP A 21 10.64 -16.97 -1.20
N GLY A 22 9.31 -17.06 -1.31
CA GLY A 22 8.43 -17.51 -0.23
C GLY A 22 8.05 -16.42 0.79
N GLU A 23 8.57 -15.19 0.65
CA GLU A 23 8.18 -14.04 1.46
C GLU A 23 7.20 -13.13 0.73
N LEU A 24 6.22 -12.60 1.46
CA LEU A 24 5.31 -11.58 0.93
C LEU A 24 5.94 -10.20 1.06
N TRP A 25 6.21 -9.58 -0.07
CA TRP A 25 6.69 -8.20 -0.16
C TRP A 25 5.51 -7.27 -0.38
N LEU A 26 5.19 -6.47 0.64
CA LEU A 26 4.11 -5.48 0.57
C LEU A 26 4.67 -4.10 0.29
N ARG A 27 4.09 -3.42 -0.71
CA ARG A 27 4.30 -2.01 -1.00
C ARG A 27 2.97 -1.27 -0.91
N ALA A 28 2.98 -0.12 -0.25
CA ALA A 28 1.78 0.70 -0.11
C ALA A 28 2.12 2.20 -0.17
N LEU A 29 1.15 2.98 -0.63
CA LEU A 29 1.25 4.44 -0.69
C LEU A 29 -0.11 5.11 -0.47
N VAL A 30 -0.10 6.32 0.08
CA VAL A 30 -1.24 7.24 0.16
C VAL A 30 -0.80 8.60 -0.37
N GLY A 31 -1.54 9.14 -1.32
CA GLY A 31 -1.25 10.44 -1.94
C GLY A 31 -2.31 11.49 -1.64
N ALA A 32 -1.93 12.77 -1.62
CA ALA A 32 -2.89 13.86 -1.74
C ALA A 32 -3.55 13.82 -3.14
N PRO A 33 -4.84 14.15 -3.29
CA PRO A 33 -5.52 14.10 -4.59
C PRO A 33 -4.89 14.99 -5.67
N ASP A 34 -4.27 16.11 -5.26
CA ASP A 34 -3.54 17.04 -6.12
C ASP A 34 -2.07 16.63 -6.36
N GLY A 35 -1.62 15.52 -5.75
CA GLY A 35 -0.26 15.01 -5.85
C GLY A 35 0.79 15.78 -5.05
N SER A 36 0.40 16.78 -4.25
CA SER A 36 1.33 17.62 -3.48
C SER A 36 2.14 16.85 -2.43
N GLN A 37 1.60 15.74 -1.94
CA GLN A 37 2.24 14.89 -0.93
C GLN A 37 1.99 13.41 -1.22
N LEU A 38 3.00 12.59 -0.93
CA LEU A 38 2.91 11.14 -1.03
C LEU A 38 3.66 10.49 0.14
N VAL A 39 2.95 9.64 0.88
CA VAL A 39 3.52 8.79 1.93
C VAL A 39 3.60 7.37 1.37
N HIS A 40 4.75 6.72 1.49
CA HIS A 40 4.95 5.37 0.98
C HIS A 40 5.73 4.49 1.95
N GLY A 41 5.56 3.18 1.84
CA GLY A 41 6.30 2.19 2.62
C GLY A 41 6.45 0.87 1.88
N ARG A 42 7.47 0.11 2.29
CA ARG A 42 7.68 -1.27 1.85
C ARG A 42 8.14 -2.12 3.02
N THR A 43 7.67 -3.37 3.09
CA THR A 43 8.16 -4.34 4.07
C THR A 43 8.08 -5.76 3.50
N PRO A 44 9.09 -6.61 3.73
CA PRO A 44 8.89 -8.04 3.66
C PRO A 44 7.99 -8.49 4.83
N ARG A 45 7.23 -9.55 4.62
CA ARG A 45 6.47 -10.25 5.64
C ARG A 45 6.66 -11.74 5.42
N ALA A 46 7.21 -12.43 6.41
CA ALA A 46 7.19 -13.88 6.43
C ALA A 46 5.73 -14.38 6.44
N PRO A 47 5.41 -15.46 5.69
CA PRO A 47 4.05 -15.99 5.59
C PRO A 47 3.45 -16.39 6.95
#